data_AF-R9MAM1-F1
#
_entry.id   AF-R9MAM1-F1
#
_cell.length_a   1.000
_cell.length_b   1.000
_cell.length_c   1.000
_cell.angle_alpha   90.00
_cell.angle_beta   90.00
_cell.angle_gamma   90.00
#
_symmetry.space_group_name_H-M   'P 1'
#
loop_
_entity.id
_entity.type
_entity.pdbx_description
1 polymer ?
#
loop_
_entity_poly.entity_id
_entity_poly.type
_entity_poly.pdbx_seq_one_letter_code
_entity_poly.pdbx_strand_id
1 'polypeptide(L)'
;MKEGFYFYRKKVYYGRYDETQMCGYASLSIIKPELIQSEHPICEDDRAVRLWDNHRLLEPEYADLRTMLLKMSLFMNLNTEETVDFSAVEEKLGRPFPEELKLIYTAIHHQEEYFAGAERFLPLDEIYEEQGILVFFKKKRAPIAGYEITGGRLAQYYKREWNIERSGFSCYQFCAGRMLTIALENKPVFKKGRCKGSFVTTLDIERELESFCNDRYHLLPEFNAYGIAVMYSEETLIAWIRSNGFYADIHAGALDESHLDALGKHLGLIAWQ
;
A
#
# COMPACT_ATOMS: atom_id res chain seq x y z
N MET A 1 -1.01 -16.73 16.96
CA MET A 1 0.10 -16.78 15.97
C MET A 1 0.51 -18.23 15.78
N LYS A 2 0.68 -18.64 14.54
CA LYS A 2 1.07 -19.98 14.12
C LYS A 2 2.26 -19.90 13.17
N GLU A 3 3.14 -20.89 13.20
CA GLU A 3 4.19 -21.07 12.20
C GLU A 3 3.75 -22.08 11.14
N GLY A 4 4.03 -21.76 9.88
CA GLY A 4 3.70 -22.63 8.76
C GLY A 4 3.87 -21.95 7.41
N PHE A 5 3.47 -22.64 6.35
CA PHE A 5 3.55 -22.12 5.00
C PHE A 5 2.37 -21.19 4.67
N TYR A 6 2.63 -20.11 3.94
CA TYR A 6 1.60 -19.17 3.48
C TYR A 6 1.93 -18.63 2.08
N PHE A 7 0.90 -18.19 1.37
CA PHE A 7 1.02 -17.56 0.06
C PHE A 7 1.21 -16.04 0.17
N TYR A 8 2.15 -15.51 -0.62
CA TYR A 8 2.28 -14.07 -0.88
C TYR A 8 2.77 -13.86 -2.32
N ARG A 9 2.12 -12.96 -3.09
CA ARG A 9 2.42 -12.65 -4.51
C ARG A 9 2.72 -13.88 -5.39
N LYS A 10 1.84 -14.90 -5.32
CA LYS A 10 1.92 -16.19 -6.05
C LYS A 10 3.11 -17.09 -5.65
N LYS A 11 3.90 -16.70 -4.65
CA LYS A 11 4.98 -17.49 -4.06
C LYS A 11 4.54 -18.03 -2.69
N VAL A 12 5.23 -19.07 -2.22
CA VAL A 12 5.03 -19.69 -0.91
C VAL A 12 6.21 -19.37 -0.01
N TYR A 13 5.93 -18.92 1.20
CA TYR A 13 6.94 -18.66 2.23
C TYR A 13 6.62 -19.50 3.47
N TYR A 14 7.60 -19.64 4.37
CA TYR A 14 7.40 -20.23 5.69
C TYR A 14 7.65 -19.18 6.77
N GLY A 15 6.77 -19.10 7.76
CA GLY A 15 6.93 -18.14 8.86
C GLY A 15 5.68 -18.00 9.72
N ARG A 16 5.59 -16.90 10.47
CA ARG A 16 4.53 -16.64 11.44
C ARG A 16 3.36 -15.88 10.83
N TYR A 17 2.14 -16.35 11.07
CA TYR A 17 0.90 -15.69 10.68
C TYR A 17 -0.23 -15.90 11.72
N ASP A 18 -1.33 -15.16 11.61
CA ASP A 18 -2.53 -15.35 12.43
C ASP A 18 -3.51 -16.28 11.71
N GLU A 19 -3.72 -17.48 12.26
CA GLU A 19 -4.61 -18.48 11.67
C GLU A 19 -6.07 -18.03 11.59
N THR A 20 -6.50 -17.09 12.43
CA THR A 20 -7.85 -16.55 12.40
C THR A 20 -8.11 -15.65 11.19
N GLN A 21 -7.05 -15.29 10.45
CA GLN A 21 -7.07 -14.41 9.29
C GLN A 21 -6.93 -15.17 7.96
N MET A 22 -7.03 -16.50 8.01
CA MET A 22 -6.99 -17.34 6.82
C MET A 22 -8.29 -17.26 6.01
N CYS A 23 -8.15 -17.28 4.69
CA CYS A 23 -9.27 -17.35 3.73
C CYS A 23 -9.30 -18.67 2.94
N GLY A 24 -8.23 -19.46 3.00
CA GLY A 24 -8.14 -20.76 2.35
C GLY A 24 -6.75 -21.38 2.48
N TYR A 25 -6.50 -22.47 1.75
CA TYR A 25 -5.20 -23.13 1.68
C TYR A 25 -5.04 -23.92 0.38
N ALA A 26 -3.81 -24.32 0.07
CA ALA A 26 -3.50 -25.29 -0.98
C ALA A 26 -2.40 -26.25 -0.52
N SER A 27 -2.44 -27.48 -1.03
CA SER A 27 -1.38 -28.47 -0.78
C SER A 27 -0.07 -28.04 -1.44
N LEU A 28 1.07 -28.20 -0.77
CA LEU A 28 2.36 -27.91 -1.38
C LEU A 28 2.75 -28.91 -2.46
N SER A 29 2.24 -30.14 -2.40
CA SER A 29 2.50 -31.19 -3.40
C SER A 29 2.09 -30.83 -4.83
N ILE A 30 1.19 -29.86 -5.01
CA ILE A 30 0.74 -29.38 -6.33
C ILE A 30 1.39 -28.04 -6.75
N ILE A 31 2.21 -27.45 -5.88
CA ILE A 31 2.88 -26.18 -6.14
C ILE A 31 4.21 -26.46 -6.81
N LYS A 32 4.53 -25.70 -7.86
CA LYS A 32 5.81 -25.86 -8.53
C LYS A 32 6.95 -25.46 -7.60
N PRO A 33 8.04 -26.24 -7.49
CA PRO A 33 9.12 -25.97 -6.55
C PRO A 33 9.71 -24.56 -6.66
N GLU A 34 9.80 -24.00 -7.88
CA GLU A 34 10.33 -22.64 -8.11
C GLU A 34 9.50 -21.52 -7.46
N LEU A 35 8.25 -21.79 -7.10
CA LEU A 35 7.38 -20.83 -6.40
C LEU A 35 7.57 -20.87 -4.88
N ILE A 36 8.33 -21.82 -4.35
CA ILE A 36 8.54 -22.00 -2.92
C ILE A 36 9.83 -21.28 -2.51
N GLN A 37 9.66 -20.21 -1.75
CA GLN A 37 10.71 -19.33 -1.23
C GLN A 37 10.94 -19.64 0.25
N SER A 38 11.40 -20.85 0.53
CA SER A 38 11.65 -21.31 1.89
C SER A 38 12.76 -22.35 1.90
N GLU A 39 13.63 -22.25 2.90
CA GLU A 39 14.62 -23.29 3.23
C GLU A 39 14.02 -24.37 4.15
N HIS A 40 12.82 -24.15 4.69
CA HIS A 40 12.15 -25.10 5.56
C HIS A 40 11.84 -26.39 4.79
N PRO A 41 12.17 -27.58 5.33
CA PRO A 41 11.83 -28.86 4.71
C PRO A 41 10.34 -28.98 4.40
N ILE A 42 10.03 -29.62 3.27
CA ILE A 42 8.65 -29.80 2.79
C ILE A 42 8.30 -31.29 2.87
N CYS A 43 7.16 -31.58 3.48
CA CYS A 43 6.53 -32.89 3.52
C CYS A 43 5.33 -32.95 2.57
N GLU A 44 4.92 -34.17 2.21
CA GLU A 44 3.82 -34.41 1.26
C GLU A 44 2.47 -33.82 1.72
N ASP A 45 2.25 -33.80 3.04
CA ASP A 45 1.03 -33.30 3.68
C ASP A 45 1.05 -31.78 3.96
N ASP A 46 2.16 -31.10 3.68
CA ASP A 46 2.27 -29.67 3.98
C ASP A 46 1.31 -28.83 3.13
N ARG A 47 0.78 -27.79 3.75
CA ARG A 47 -0.18 -26.86 3.12
C ARG A 47 0.28 -25.43 3.32
N ALA A 48 0.20 -24.65 2.24
CA ALA A 48 0.30 -23.21 2.32
C ALA A 48 -1.08 -22.58 2.50
N VAL A 49 -1.23 -21.72 3.51
CA VAL A 49 -2.47 -20.98 3.75
C VAL A 49 -2.53 -19.72 2.89
N ARG A 50 -3.74 -19.26 2.58
CA ARG A 50 -4.00 -17.95 2.02
C ARG A 50 -4.60 -17.08 3.11
N LEU A 51 -4.14 -15.85 3.22
CA LEU A 51 -4.68 -14.86 4.15
C LEU A 51 -5.65 -13.94 3.41
N TRP A 52 -6.57 -13.34 4.15
CA TRP A 52 -7.37 -12.22 3.65
C TRP A 52 -6.46 -11.03 3.30
N ASP A 53 -6.85 -10.18 2.35
CA ASP A 53 -6.02 -9.04 1.94
C ASP A 53 -5.68 -8.11 3.11
N ASN A 54 -6.69 -7.79 3.94
CA ASN A 54 -6.50 -7.07 5.19
C ASN A 54 -6.19 -8.04 6.35
N HIS A 55 -4.91 -8.32 6.51
CA HIS A 55 -4.36 -9.18 7.56
C HIS A 55 -3.15 -8.50 8.22
N ARG A 56 -2.63 -9.13 9.27
CA ARG A 56 -1.37 -8.73 9.89
C ARG A 56 -0.23 -8.92 8.91
N LEU A 57 0.56 -7.87 8.72
CA LEU A 57 1.69 -7.86 7.81
C LEU A 57 2.66 -9.03 8.04
N LEU A 58 2.97 -9.72 6.95
CA LEU A 58 3.93 -10.82 6.90
C LEU A 58 5.36 -10.31 6.67
N GLU A 59 6.37 -11.12 6.98
CA GLU A 59 7.77 -10.75 6.75
C GLU A 59 8.10 -10.30 5.32
N PRO A 60 7.69 -11.02 4.24
CA PRO A 60 7.90 -10.54 2.88
C PRO A 60 7.15 -9.25 2.56
N GLU A 61 6.02 -8.97 3.22
CA GLU A 61 5.31 -7.70 3.06
C GLU A 61 6.02 -6.54 3.77
N TYR A 62 6.70 -6.78 4.90
CA TYR A 62 7.60 -5.78 5.49
C TYR A 62 8.77 -5.46 4.54
N ALA A 63 9.32 -6.46 3.86
CA ALA A 63 10.37 -6.25 2.86
C ALA A 63 9.86 -5.43 1.65
N ASP A 64 8.66 -5.75 1.16
CA ASP A 64 8.02 -4.99 0.08
C ASP A 64 7.71 -3.55 0.55
N LEU A 65 7.22 -3.34 1.77
CA LEU A 65 6.99 -2.00 2.33
C LEU A 65 8.27 -1.17 2.38
N ARG A 66 9.38 -1.74 2.89
CA ARG A 66 10.67 -1.03 2.92
C ARG A 66 11.16 -0.68 1.52
N THR A 67 11.09 -1.62 0.59
CA THR A 67 11.46 -1.42 -0.81
C THR A 67 10.60 -0.36 -1.49
N MET A 68 9.29 -0.38 -1.22
CA MET A 68 8.34 0.60 -1.73
C MET A 68 8.66 2.01 -1.25
N LEU A 69 8.91 2.18 0.05
CA LEU A 69 9.26 3.50 0.62
C LEU A 69 10.56 4.05 0.04
N LEU A 70 11.57 3.19 -0.17
CA LEU A 70 12.82 3.56 -0.84
C LEU A 70 12.61 3.97 -2.30
N LYS A 71 11.72 3.32 -3.03
CA LYS A 71 11.38 3.74 -4.40
C LYS A 71 10.56 5.02 -4.42
N MET A 72 9.62 5.17 -3.48
CA MET A 72 8.79 6.36 -3.34
C MET A 72 9.61 7.60 -3.06
N SER A 73 10.72 7.50 -2.33
CA SER A 73 11.61 8.66 -2.08
C SER A 73 12.29 9.20 -3.35
N LEU A 74 12.32 8.44 -4.45
CA LEU A 74 12.85 8.91 -5.74
C LEU A 74 11.93 9.94 -6.44
N PHE A 75 10.66 10.04 -6.01
CA PHE A 75 9.67 10.90 -6.67
C PHE A 75 8.72 11.62 -5.71
N MET A 76 8.81 11.34 -4.41
CA MET A 76 8.06 11.96 -3.31
C MET A 76 9.02 12.51 -2.27
N ASN A 77 8.56 13.52 -1.54
CA ASN A 77 9.31 14.09 -0.44
C ASN A 77 9.17 13.21 0.80
N LEU A 78 10.10 12.26 0.99
CA LEU A 78 10.13 11.33 2.13
C LEU A 78 11.42 11.49 2.91
N ASN A 79 11.37 11.28 4.22
CA ASN A 79 12.55 11.15 5.07
C ASN A 79 13.26 9.83 4.79
N THR A 80 14.57 9.91 4.49
CA THR A 80 15.44 8.76 4.19
C THR A 80 16.59 8.58 5.18
N GLU A 81 16.81 9.53 6.09
CA GLU A 81 18.03 9.59 6.90
C GLU A 81 17.76 9.67 8.41
N GLU A 82 16.63 10.23 8.82
CA GLU A 82 16.37 10.51 10.22
C GLU A 82 15.65 9.37 10.93
N THR A 83 16.13 9.04 12.13
CA THR A 83 15.45 8.11 13.04
C THR A 83 14.39 8.86 13.84
N VAL A 84 13.21 8.25 13.97
CA VAL A 84 12.12 8.82 14.76
C VAL A 84 12.07 8.16 16.13
N ASP A 85 11.97 8.97 17.18
CA ASP A 85 11.70 8.47 18.53
C ASP A 85 10.20 8.25 18.73
N PHE A 86 9.81 7.00 18.97
CA PHE A 86 8.44 6.60 19.25
C PHE A 86 8.14 6.47 20.75
N SER A 87 9.12 6.67 21.63
CA SER A 87 9.00 6.40 23.06
C SER A 87 7.84 7.17 23.70
N ALA A 88 7.68 8.45 23.35
CA ALA A 88 6.61 9.29 23.90
C ALA A 88 5.19 8.80 23.52
N VAL A 89 4.99 8.36 22.26
CA VAL A 89 3.69 7.83 21.83
C VAL A 89 3.45 6.43 22.41
N GLU A 90 4.49 5.61 22.54
CA GLU A 90 4.40 4.28 23.15
C GLU A 90 4.08 4.34 24.64
N GLU A 91 4.69 5.28 25.38
CA GLU A 91 4.38 5.55 26.78
C GLU A 91 2.92 6.01 26.94
N LYS A 92 2.47 6.95 26.10
CA LYS A 92 1.08 7.43 26.08
C LYS A 92 0.07 6.30 25.82
N LEU A 93 0.39 5.38 24.90
CA LEU A 93 -0.48 4.26 24.54
C LEU A 93 -0.35 3.06 25.49
N GLY A 94 0.67 3.06 26.36
CA GLY A 94 1.00 1.96 27.25
C GLY A 94 1.40 0.67 26.52
N ARG A 95 1.87 0.77 25.27
CA ARG A 95 2.23 -0.38 24.43
C ARG A 95 3.13 0.02 23.25
N PRO A 96 3.84 -0.93 22.62
CA PRO A 96 4.62 -0.67 21.43
C PRO A 96 3.76 -0.17 20.27
N PHE A 97 4.29 0.81 19.53
CA PHE A 97 3.66 1.32 18.32
C PHE A 97 3.82 0.29 17.20
N PRO A 98 2.80 0.06 16.35
CA PRO A 98 2.87 -0.98 15.33
C PRO A 98 4.05 -0.78 14.37
N GLU A 99 4.81 -1.84 14.10
CA GLU A 99 6.05 -1.76 13.31
C GLU A 99 5.82 -1.21 11.90
N GLU A 100 4.76 -1.64 11.23
CA GLU A 100 4.41 -1.09 9.92
C GLU A 100 4.10 0.41 9.97
N LEU A 101 3.47 0.90 11.04
CA LEU A 101 3.24 2.32 11.25
C LEU A 101 4.54 3.04 11.61
N LYS A 102 5.47 2.41 12.34
CA LYS A 102 6.81 3.00 12.57
C LYS A 102 7.51 3.27 11.24
N LEU A 103 7.48 2.33 10.30
CA LEU A 103 8.06 2.51 8.97
C LEU A 103 7.40 3.67 8.21
N ILE A 104 6.07 3.73 8.22
CA ILE A 104 5.32 4.82 7.57
C ILE A 104 5.65 6.18 8.21
N TYR A 105 5.55 6.29 9.53
CA TYR A 105 5.79 7.54 10.27
C TYR A 105 7.24 8.00 10.21
N THR A 106 8.19 7.07 10.10
CA THR A 106 9.58 7.40 9.80
C THR A 106 9.69 8.02 8.42
N ALA A 107 9.06 7.44 7.39
CA ALA A 107 9.14 7.94 6.02
C ALA A 107 8.50 9.32 5.82
N ILE A 108 7.43 9.63 6.57
CA ILE A 108 6.76 10.95 6.48
C ILE A 108 7.24 11.95 7.54
N HIS A 109 8.26 11.62 8.32
CA HIS A 109 8.74 12.47 9.40
C HIS A 109 9.22 13.83 8.88
N HIS A 110 8.86 14.91 9.58
CA HIS A 110 9.12 16.30 9.19
C HIS A 110 8.58 16.74 7.81
N GLN A 111 7.74 15.93 7.18
CA GLN A 111 7.09 16.26 5.90
C GLN A 111 5.68 16.80 6.15
N GLU A 112 5.57 18.12 6.32
CA GLU A 112 4.33 18.82 6.72
C GLU A 112 3.11 18.48 5.84
N GLU A 113 3.34 18.25 4.55
CA GLU A 113 2.32 17.92 3.56
C GLU A 113 1.43 16.72 3.94
N TYR A 114 1.96 15.74 4.69
CA TYR A 114 1.20 14.57 5.14
C TYR A 114 0.38 14.80 6.42
N PHE A 115 0.61 15.92 7.12
CA PHE A 115 -0.02 16.28 8.39
C PHE A 115 -0.87 17.55 8.35
N ALA A 116 -0.76 18.40 7.33
CA ALA A 116 -1.49 19.68 7.26
C ALA A 116 -2.83 19.59 6.51
N GLY A 117 -3.01 18.55 5.68
CA GLY A 117 -4.14 18.42 4.76
C GLY A 117 -5.52 18.21 5.41
N ALA A 118 -6.57 18.39 4.61
CA ALA A 118 -7.92 18.02 5.00
C ALA A 118 -8.05 16.51 5.21
N GLU A 119 -7.39 15.69 4.39
CA GLU A 119 -7.15 14.27 4.63
C GLU A 119 -5.68 14.12 5.01
N ARG A 120 -5.39 13.61 6.22
CA ARG A 120 -4.04 13.64 6.77
C ARG A 120 -3.79 12.52 7.76
N PHE A 121 -2.51 12.20 7.92
CA PHE A 121 -2.01 11.47 9.07
C PHE A 121 -2.08 12.35 10.32
N LEU A 122 -2.26 11.73 11.48
CA LEU A 122 -2.18 12.43 12.75
C LEU A 122 -0.72 12.52 13.20
N PRO A 123 -0.24 13.68 13.65
CA PRO A 123 1.03 13.74 14.37
C PRO A 123 1.09 12.73 15.52
N LEU A 124 2.29 12.24 15.86
CA LEU A 124 2.47 11.16 16.86
C LEU A 124 1.83 11.49 18.22
N ASP A 125 1.90 12.74 18.65
CA ASP A 125 1.30 13.24 19.88
C ASP A 125 -0.23 13.34 19.81
N GLU A 126 -0.81 13.43 18.62
CA GLU A 126 -2.26 13.43 18.37
C GLU A 126 -2.86 12.03 18.24
N ILE A 127 -2.05 10.98 18.05
CA ILE A 127 -2.53 9.59 17.94
C ILE A 127 -3.20 9.15 19.25
N TYR A 128 -4.32 8.43 19.15
CA TYR A 128 -5.08 7.93 20.30
C TYR A 128 -5.73 6.58 20.01
N GLU A 129 -6.10 5.87 21.08
CA GLU A 129 -6.86 4.62 21.00
C GLU A 129 -8.34 4.87 21.28
N GLU A 130 -9.22 4.28 20.49
CA GLU A 130 -10.66 4.25 20.69
C GLU A 130 -11.18 2.86 20.33
N GLN A 131 -11.88 2.19 21.27
CA GLN A 131 -12.50 0.86 21.02
C GLN A 131 -11.51 -0.21 20.51
N GLY A 132 -10.25 -0.18 20.99
CA GLY A 132 -9.19 -1.11 20.55
C GLY A 132 -8.60 -0.78 19.18
N ILE A 133 -8.94 0.38 18.61
CA ILE A 133 -8.42 0.90 17.35
C ILE A 133 -7.49 2.07 17.63
N LEU A 134 -6.27 1.98 17.13
CA LEU A 134 -5.30 3.07 17.14
C LEU A 134 -5.57 4.01 15.97
N VAL A 135 -6.13 5.19 16.23
CA VAL A 135 -6.52 6.15 15.19
C VAL A 135 -5.28 6.91 14.71
N PHE A 136 -4.98 6.82 13.41
CA PHE A 136 -3.79 7.45 12.82
C PHE A 136 -4.11 8.34 11.61
N PHE A 137 -5.34 8.35 11.09
CA PHE A 137 -5.70 9.13 9.91
C PHE A 137 -7.09 9.77 10.03
N LYS A 138 -7.19 11.05 9.69
CA LYS A 138 -8.44 11.83 9.74
C LYS A 138 -8.76 12.54 8.44
N LYS A 139 -10.06 12.75 8.22
CA LYS A 139 -10.59 13.74 7.28
C LYS A 139 -11.27 14.86 8.06
N LYS A 140 -10.70 16.07 7.99
CA LYS A 140 -11.08 17.24 8.79
C LYS A 140 -11.01 16.90 10.28
N ARG A 141 -12.17 16.65 10.90
CA ARG A 141 -12.30 16.27 12.31
C ARG A 141 -12.70 14.80 12.50
N ALA A 142 -13.12 14.12 11.44
CA ALA A 142 -13.61 12.75 11.52
C ALA A 142 -12.47 11.74 11.37
N PRO A 143 -12.40 10.69 12.20
CA PRO A 143 -11.55 9.53 11.92
C PRO A 143 -11.97 8.88 10.61
N ILE A 144 -10.99 8.35 9.88
CA ILE A 144 -11.22 7.60 8.63
C ILE A 144 -10.52 6.25 8.69
N ALA A 145 -9.30 6.21 9.22
CA ALA A 145 -8.57 4.96 9.39
C ALA A 145 -7.87 4.88 10.75
N GLY A 146 -7.78 3.65 11.21
CA GLY A 146 -7.03 3.26 12.39
C GLY A 146 -6.51 1.84 12.25
N TYR A 147 -5.70 1.43 13.21
CA TYR A 147 -5.06 0.12 13.26
C TYR A 147 -5.69 -0.69 14.39
N GLU A 148 -6.31 -1.82 14.06
CA GLU A 148 -6.83 -2.74 15.05
C GLU A 148 -5.68 -3.50 15.70
N ILE A 149 -5.45 -3.23 16.99
CA ILE A 149 -4.19 -3.60 17.65
C ILE A 149 -4.04 -5.12 17.81
N THR A 150 -5.15 -5.83 18.05
CA THR A 150 -5.12 -7.27 18.33
C THR A 150 -4.81 -8.09 17.08
N GLY A 151 -5.57 -7.91 16.00
CA GLY A 151 -5.36 -8.60 14.73
C GLY A 151 -4.33 -7.94 13.83
N GLY A 152 -3.98 -6.68 14.06
CA GLY A 152 -3.00 -5.96 13.24
C GLY A 152 -3.53 -5.61 11.85
N ARG A 153 -4.78 -5.16 11.78
CA ARG A 153 -5.52 -4.92 10.52
C ARG A 153 -5.91 -3.46 10.39
N LEU A 154 -6.13 -3.02 9.15
CA LEU A 154 -6.78 -1.75 8.88
C LEU A 154 -8.22 -1.78 9.38
N ALA A 155 -8.58 -0.80 10.21
CA ALA A 155 -9.95 -0.49 10.55
C ALA A 155 -10.34 0.83 9.89
N GLN A 156 -11.49 0.85 9.21
CA GLN A 156 -12.01 2.04 8.54
C GLN A 156 -13.25 2.55 9.27
N TYR A 157 -13.31 3.85 9.49
CA TYR A 157 -14.45 4.49 10.15
C TYR A 157 -15.48 4.93 9.11
N TYR A 158 -16.66 4.32 9.15
CA TYR A 158 -17.75 4.62 8.22
C TYR A 158 -19.09 4.55 8.94
N LYS A 159 -20.01 5.47 8.61
CA LYS A 159 -21.35 5.55 9.23
C LYS A 159 -21.35 5.51 10.76
N ARG A 160 -20.32 6.12 11.38
CA ARG A 160 -20.10 6.20 12.84
C ARG A 160 -19.64 4.90 13.51
N GLU A 161 -19.18 3.92 12.73
CA GLU A 161 -18.73 2.63 13.23
C GLU A 161 -17.38 2.25 12.62
N TRP A 162 -16.55 1.58 13.42
CA TRP A 162 -15.31 0.96 12.96
C TRP A 162 -15.62 -0.34 12.24
N ASN A 163 -15.13 -0.48 11.02
CA ASN A 163 -15.32 -1.65 10.18
C ASN A 163 -13.97 -2.22 9.77
N ILE A 164 -13.82 -3.54 9.93
CA ILE A 164 -12.63 -4.28 9.50
C ILE A 164 -13.06 -5.16 8.32
N GLU A 165 -12.89 -4.63 7.12
CA GLU A 165 -13.18 -5.36 5.90
C GLU A 165 -12.01 -6.30 5.56
N ARG A 166 -12.31 -7.61 5.45
CA ARG A 166 -11.28 -8.64 5.22
C ARG A 166 -10.67 -8.55 3.83
N SER A 167 -11.49 -8.31 2.81
CA SER A 167 -11.07 -8.21 1.39
C SER A 167 -10.72 -6.77 0.95
N GLY A 168 -10.55 -5.87 1.91
CA GLY A 168 -10.13 -4.49 1.66
C GLY A 168 -8.61 -4.35 1.68
N PHE A 169 -8.13 -3.11 1.57
CA PHE A 169 -6.71 -2.83 1.75
C PHE A 169 -6.21 -3.27 3.13
N SER A 170 -4.97 -3.75 3.16
CA SER A 170 -4.20 -3.81 4.39
C SER A 170 -3.81 -2.41 4.85
N CYS A 171 -3.30 -2.32 6.08
CA CYS A 171 -2.96 -1.03 6.67
C CYS A 171 -1.83 -0.30 5.91
N TYR A 172 -0.77 -1.02 5.51
CA TYR A 172 0.31 -0.41 4.74
C TYR A 172 -0.16 0.05 3.34
N GLN A 173 -1.03 -0.72 2.67
CA GLN A 173 -1.60 -0.33 1.37
C GLN A 173 -2.44 0.94 1.49
N PHE A 174 -3.24 1.06 2.54
CA PHE A 174 -3.97 2.29 2.82
C PHE A 174 -3.00 3.46 3.04
N CYS A 175 -1.99 3.28 3.90
CA CYS A 175 -1.02 4.33 4.20
C CYS A 175 -0.26 4.79 2.95
N ALA A 176 0.33 3.86 2.20
CA ALA A 176 1.04 4.16 0.96
C ALA A 176 0.13 4.80 -0.09
N GLY A 177 -1.11 4.30 -0.23
CA GLY A 177 -2.10 4.89 -1.13
C GLY A 177 -2.44 6.34 -0.77
N ARG A 178 -2.54 6.67 0.53
CA ARG A 178 -2.71 8.05 1.01
C ARG A 178 -1.47 8.90 0.79
N MET A 179 -0.27 8.38 1.06
CA MET A 179 0.98 9.09 0.80
C MET A 179 1.10 9.44 -0.69
N LEU A 180 0.84 8.48 -1.58
CA LEU A 180 0.84 8.67 -3.03
C LEU A 180 -0.18 9.73 -3.46
N THR A 181 -1.41 9.65 -2.93
CA THR A 181 -2.48 10.61 -3.26
C THR A 181 -2.13 12.03 -2.81
N ILE A 182 -1.59 12.18 -1.60
CA ILE A 182 -1.17 13.49 -1.08
C ILE A 182 -0.02 14.04 -1.94
N ALA A 183 1.01 13.24 -2.20
CA ALA A 183 2.16 13.69 -2.98
C ALA A 183 1.80 14.03 -4.43
N LEU A 184 0.94 13.25 -5.09
CA LEU A 184 0.52 13.52 -6.46
C LEU A 184 -0.36 14.78 -6.55
N GLU A 185 -1.22 15.04 -5.55
CA GLU A 185 -2.09 16.23 -5.52
C GLU A 185 -1.29 17.50 -5.17
N ASN A 186 -0.15 17.37 -4.50
CA ASN A 186 0.77 18.48 -4.20
C ASN A 186 1.78 18.78 -5.33
N LYS A 187 1.81 18.00 -6.41
CA LYS A 187 2.66 18.34 -7.57
C LYS A 187 2.16 19.64 -8.24
N PRO A 188 3.06 20.45 -8.84
CA PRO A 188 2.69 21.73 -9.47
C PRO A 188 1.58 21.62 -10.52
N VAL A 189 1.55 20.53 -11.28
CA VAL A 189 0.49 20.24 -12.25
C VAL A 189 -0.15 18.92 -11.89
N PHE A 190 -1.48 18.92 -11.71
CA PHE A 190 -2.26 17.74 -11.39
C PHE A 190 -3.44 17.61 -12.35
N LYS A 191 -3.64 16.43 -12.93
CA LYS A 191 -4.77 16.11 -13.82
C LYS A 191 -5.44 14.80 -13.42
N LYS A 192 -6.75 14.77 -13.67
CA LYS A 192 -7.55 13.54 -13.64
C LYS A 192 -7.91 13.17 -15.07
N GLY A 193 -8.16 11.89 -15.30
CA GLY A 193 -8.51 11.39 -16.62
C GLY A 193 -9.20 10.04 -16.55
N ARG A 194 -9.68 9.59 -17.71
CA ARG A 194 -10.19 8.25 -17.92
C ARG A 194 -9.22 7.47 -18.79
N CYS A 195 -9.00 6.22 -18.44
CA CYS A 195 -8.31 5.28 -19.31
C CYS A 195 -9.27 4.72 -20.36
N LYS A 196 -8.73 4.16 -21.44
CA LYS A 196 -9.45 3.58 -22.57
C LYS A 196 -8.86 2.21 -22.94
N GLY A 197 -9.54 1.50 -23.82
CA GLY A 197 -9.03 0.25 -24.39
C GLY A 197 -8.78 -0.82 -23.34
N SER A 198 -7.65 -1.53 -23.45
CA SER A 198 -7.32 -2.66 -22.57
C SER A 198 -7.24 -2.27 -21.09
N PHE A 199 -6.87 -1.02 -20.78
CA PHE A 199 -6.81 -0.53 -19.40
C PHE A 199 -8.17 -0.52 -18.72
N VAL A 200 -9.28 -0.41 -19.46
CA VAL A 200 -10.64 -0.47 -18.88
C VAL A 200 -11.06 -1.90 -18.59
N THR A 201 -10.71 -2.84 -19.45
CA THR A 201 -11.20 -4.22 -19.41
C THR A 201 -10.31 -5.16 -18.61
N THR A 202 -9.06 -4.76 -18.32
CA THR A 202 -8.13 -5.59 -17.54
C THR A 202 -8.53 -5.69 -16.06
N LEU A 203 -8.30 -6.86 -15.48
CA LEU A 203 -8.34 -7.09 -14.03
C LEU A 203 -6.95 -7.06 -13.39
N ASP A 204 -5.90 -6.91 -14.20
CA ASP A 204 -4.49 -6.88 -13.80
C ASP A 204 -3.81 -5.70 -14.52
N ILE A 205 -4.08 -4.50 -14.00
CA ILE A 205 -3.60 -3.25 -14.61
C ILE A 205 -2.08 -3.10 -14.50
N GLU A 206 -1.47 -3.63 -13.43
CA GLU A 206 -0.02 -3.66 -13.29
C GLU A 206 0.62 -4.41 -14.46
N ARG A 207 0.12 -5.62 -14.75
CA ARG A 207 0.64 -6.43 -15.87
C ARG A 207 0.46 -5.77 -17.23
N GLU A 208 -0.66 -5.10 -17.48
CA GLU A 208 -0.86 -4.37 -18.74
C GLU A 208 0.17 -3.25 -18.92
N LEU A 209 0.50 -2.56 -17.82
CA LEU A 209 1.43 -1.44 -17.81
C LEU A 209 2.91 -1.86 -17.89
N GLU A 210 3.25 -3.13 -17.64
CA GLU A 210 4.63 -3.64 -17.77
C GLU A 210 5.21 -3.34 -19.16
N SER A 211 4.40 -3.49 -20.21
CA SER A 211 4.80 -3.23 -21.60
C SER A 211 5.10 -1.75 -21.90
N PHE A 212 4.68 -0.84 -21.03
CA PHE A 212 4.92 0.59 -21.12
C PHE A 212 6.10 1.04 -20.25
N CYS A 213 6.71 0.15 -19.46
CA CYS A 213 7.88 0.49 -18.66
C CYS A 213 9.13 0.65 -19.54
N ASN A 214 10.00 1.61 -19.18
CA ASN A 214 11.28 1.85 -19.82
C ASN A 214 12.21 2.60 -18.85
N ASP A 215 13.32 3.14 -19.35
CA ASP A 215 14.30 3.89 -18.55
C ASP A 215 13.73 5.15 -17.87
N ARG A 216 12.56 5.63 -18.32
CA ARG A 216 11.89 6.82 -17.78
C ARG A 216 10.67 6.48 -16.94
N TYR A 217 9.87 5.51 -17.36
CA TYR A 217 8.61 5.16 -16.70
C TYR A 217 8.74 3.81 -16.02
N HIS A 218 8.53 3.81 -14.71
CA HIS A 218 8.68 2.63 -13.87
C HIS A 218 7.36 2.32 -13.17
N LEU A 219 7.14 1.04 -12.86
CA LEU A 219 6.07 0.58 -11.99
C LEU A 219 6.54 0.50 -10.53
N LEU A 220 5.61 0.69 -9.61
CA LEU A 220 5.78 0.44 -8.17
C LEU A 220 5.03 -0.85 -7.76
N PRO A 221 5.56 -2.04 -8.11
CA PRO A 221 4.84 -3.31 -7.94
C PRO A 221 4.71 -3.74 -6.47
N GLU A 222 5.50 -3.17 -5.56
CA GLU A 222 5.40 -3.42 -4.12
C GLU A 222 4.11 -2.88 -3.50
N PHE A 223 3.44 -1.94 -4.18
CA PHE A 223 2.13 -1.45 -3.74
C PHE A 223 1.08 -2.57 -3.76
N ASN A 224 1.15 -3.47 -4.74
CA ASN A 224 0.43 -4.74 -4.83
C ASN A 224 -1.06 -4.64 -4.45
N ALA A 225 -1.73 -3.60 -4.91
CA ALA A 225 -3.13 -3.31 -4.61
C ALA A 225 -4.01 -3.77 -5.78
N TYR A 226 -4.99 -4.63 -5.51
CA TYR A 226 -5.84 -5.18 -6.57
C TYR A 226 -6.52 -4.07 -7.39
N GLY A 227 -6.38 -4.16 -8.71
CA GLY A 227 -6.96 -3.21 -9.65
C GLY A 227 -6.32 -1.82 -9.62
N ILE A 228 -5.16 -1.64 -8.98
CA ILE A 228 -4.44 -0.38 -8.95
C ILE A 228 -2.99 -0.59 -9.34
N ALA A 229 -2.48 0.30 -10.18
CA ALA A 229 -1.07 0.40 -10.49
C ALA A 229 -0.59 1.84 -10.30
N VAL A 230 0.68 1.96 -9.93
CA VAL A 230 1.34 3.25 -9.78
C VAL A 230 2.53 3.25 -10.72
N MET A 231 2.49 4.15 -11.69
CA MET A 231 3.64 4.47 -12.52
C MET A 231 4.27 5.76 -12.04
N TYR A 232 5.59 5.85 -12.15
CA TYR A 232 6.34 7.06 -11.82
C TYR A 232 7.49 7.26 -12.78
N SER A 233 8.01 8.49 -12.80
CA SER A 233 9.34 8.81 -13.31
C SER A 233 10.08 9.59 -12.24
N GLU A 234 11.39 9.35 -12.11
CA GLU A 234 12.22 9.99 -11.08
C GLU A 234 12.01 11.51 -11.09
N GLU A 235 11.75 12.06 -9.90
CA GLU A 235 11.47 13.48 -9.59
C GLU A 235 10.27 14.14 -10.29
N THR A 236 9.75 13.57 -11.38
CA THR A 236 9.00 14.32 -12.39
C THR A 236 7.52 13.99 -12.45
N LEU A 237 7.10 12.77 -12.13
CA LEU A 237 5.74 12.30 -12.38
C LEU A 237 5.31 11.19 -11.43
N ILE A 238 4.06 11.27 -10.97
CA ILE A 238 3.34 10.17 -10.31
C ILE A 238 2.04 9.97 -11.07
N ALA A 239 1.74 8.74 -11.48
CA ALA A 239 0.51 8.36 -12.14
C ALA A 239 -0.13 7.17 -11.43
N TRP A 240 -1.25 7.43 -10.78
CA TRP A 240 -2.06 6.44 -10.10
C TRP A 240 -3.19 6.01 -11.04
N ILE A 241 -3.24 4.73 -11.39
CA ILE A 241 -4.21 4.17 -12.34
C ILE A 241 -5.01 3.10 -11.61
N ARG A 242 -6.34 3.21 -11.68
CA ARG A 242 -7.26 2.19 -11.19
C ARG A 242 -8.06 1.61 -12.34
N SER A 243 -8.14 0.29 -12.39
CA SER A 243 -9.05 -0.46 -13.27
C SER A 243 -9.82 -1.51 -12.47
N ASN A 244 -11.07 -1.75 -12.84
CA ASN A 244 -11.88 -2.81 -12.27
C ASN A 244 -12.61 -3.67 -13.31
N GLY A 245 -12.18 -3.64 -14.57
CA GLY A 245 -12.82 -4.37 -15.66
C GLY A 245 -14.08 -3.71 -16.24
N PHE A 246 -14.55 -2.60 -15.66
CA PHE A 246 -15.72 -1.83 -16.14
C PHE A 246 -15.40 -0.37 -16.41
N TYR A 247 -14.56 0.22 -15.57
CA TYR A 247 -14.03 1.56 -15.76
C TYR A 247 -12.55 1.56 -15.38
N ALA A 248 -11.83 2.55 -15.93
CA ALA A 248 -10.49 2.83 -15.48
C ALA A 248 -10.20 4.32 -15.45
N ASP A 249 -9.54 4.75 -14.37
CA ASP A 249 -9.27 6.14 -14.02
C ASP A 249 -7.79 6.35 -13.83
N ILE A 250 -7.33 7.54 -14.19
CA ILE A 250 -5.96 7.97 -13.94
C ILE A 250 -5.96 9.31 -13.21
N HIS A 251 -5.17 9.38 -12.14
CA HIS A 251 -4.80 10.61 -11.47
C HIS A 251 -3.28 10.77 -11.63
N ALA A 252 -2.84 11.90 -12.17
CA ALA A 252 -1.42 12.13 -12.42
C ALA A 252 -0.97 13.51 -11.98
N GLY A 253 0.15 13.57 -11.26
CA GLY A 253 0.80 14.79 -10.80
C GLY A 253 2.21 14.89 -11.36
N ALA A 254 2.63 16.07 -11.81
CA ALA A 254 3.95 16.32 -12.38
C ALA A 254 4.48 17.73 -12.10
N LEU A 255 5.76 17.95 -12.37
CA LEU A 255 6.38 19.28 -12.26
C LEU A 255 5.91 20.28 -13.34
N ASP A 256 5.55 19.79 -14.52
CA ASP A 256 5.13 20.59 -15.68
C ASP A 256 4.12 19.80 -16.54
N GLU A 257 3.25 20.53 -17.25
CA GLU A 257 2.19 19.95 -18.08
C GLU A 257 2.72 19.07 -19.22
N SER A 258 3.90 19.38 -19.76
CA SER A 258 4.58 18.59 -20.78
C SER A 258 4.88 17.15 -20.35
N HIS A 259 5.10 16.91 -19.05
CA HIS A 259 5.29 15.55 -18.52
C HIS A 259 3.98 14.75 -18.55
N LEU A 260 2.85 15.38 -18.23
CA LEU A 260 1.53 14.74 -18.30
C LEU A 260 1.12 14.46 -19.75
N ASP A 261 1.40 15.39 -20.66
CA ASP A 261 1.15 15.21 -22.09
C ASP A 261 2.03 14.10 -22.68
N ALA A 262 3.30 14.03 -22.28
CA ALA A 262 4.22 12.96 -22.68
C ALA A 262 3.75 11.59 -22.16
N LEU A 263 3.31 11.50 -20.90
CA LEU A 263 2.71 10.28 -20.35
C LEU A 263 1.46 9.89 -21.14
N GLY A 264 0.55 10.83 -21.40
CA GLY A 264 -0.68 10.58 -22.15
C GLY A 264 -0.41 10.04 -23.55
N LYS A 265 0.60 10.58 -24.25
CA LYS A 265 1.04 10.08 -25.57
C LYS A 265 1.69 8.72 -25.48
N HIS A 266 2.54 8.49 -24.48
CA HIS A 266 3.25 7.23 -24.26
C HIS A 266 2.29 6.08 -24.00
N LEU A 267 1.30 6.30 -23.13
CA LEU A 267 0.28 5.30 -22.83
C LEU A 267 -0.75 5.17 -23.96
N GLY A 268 -1.04 6.26 -24.69
CA GLY A 268 -1.97 6.27 -25.84
C GLY A 268 -3.44 5.96 -25.51
N LEU A 269 -3.72 5.60 -24.26
CA LEU A 269 -5.01 5.10 -23.77
C LEU A 269 -5.60 6.01 -22.70
N ILE A 270 -5.26 7.30 -22.69
CA ILE A 270 -5.75 8.28 -21.71
C ILE A 270 -6.55 9.38 -22.38
N ALA A 271 -7.65 9.78 -21.75
CA ALA A 271 -8.31 11.05 -21.98
C ALA A 271 -8.30 11.87 -20.69
N TRP A 272 -7.53 12.96 -20.70
CA TRP A 272 -7.50 13.95 -19.61
C TRP A 272 -8.84 14.71 -19.51
N GLN A 273 -9.18 15.15 -18.29
CA GLN A 273 -10.35 15.94 -17.95
C GLN A 273 -9.95 17.32 -17.42
#